data_AF-A0A4R5TJL7-F1
#
_entry.id   AF-A0A4R5TJL7-F1
#
_cell.length_a   1.000
_cell.length_b   1.000
_cell.length_c   1.000
_cell.angle_alpha   90.00
_cell.angle_beta   90.00
_cell.angle_gamma   90.00
#
_symmetry.space_group_name_H-M   'P 1'
#
loop_
_entity.id
_entity.type
_entity.pdbx_description
1 polymer ?
#
loop_
_entity_poly.entity_id
_entity_poly.type
_entity_poly.pdbx_seq_one_letter_code
_entity_poly.pdbx_strand_id
1 'polypeptide(L)'
;MPACARRWSTAARTIPNRAAATPPAATCVSNASRTWRPADMRLRLFALLLACCAPGVAGASEASERAARDLQRIDAALAAMPAQRPGAVDLYVVGFAGDGNEQVFGNEVAYLRTLMAQRHGNEGRTLVLANRPDARRREDTPLATLDNLRHALAGIAATMDPEEDLLLVYLASHGTARHQLAVGQPGLFETFLKPTQLRVALDDAGIPRRVVIVSACYSGGFIPALQDAGTIVLTAARHDRTSFGCGDTESATYFGRALLVEGMNRDGGLLDAFQYARRQVARREKMDRLTPSEPQMDVGSDALARLQAWEAGAQRGPVAAYPHD
;
A
#
# COMPACT_ATOMS: atom_id res chain seq x y z
N MET A 1 -14.87 -26.52 9.53
CA MET A 1 -15.98 -25.80 10.23
C MET A 1 -16.54 -26.72 11.30
N PRO A 2 -16.87 -26.26 12.52
CA PRO A 2 -17.61 -25.01 12.84
C PRO A 2 -16.83 -24.05 13.77
N ALA A 3 -16.88 -22.73 13.53
CA ALA A 3 -17.81 -21.74 14.09
C ALA A 3 -17.58 -21.42 15.59
N CYS A 4 -16.84 -20.33 15.86
CA CYS A 4 -16.67 -19.78 17.21
C CYS A 4 -17.64 -18.62 17.43
N ALA A 5 -18.53 -18.78 18.41
CA ALA A 5 -19.63 -17.88 18.74
C ALA A 5 -19.15 -16.69 19.60
N ARG A 6 -19.65 -15.49 19.25
CA ARG A 6 -19.44 -14.24 19.99
C ARG A 6 -20.29 -14.22 21.26
N ARG A 7 -19.67 -13.96 22.42
CA ARG A 7 -20.35 -13.66 23.68
C ARG A 7 -20.63 -12.16 23.76
N TRP A 8 -21.91 -11.81 23.96
CA TRP A 8 -22.39 -10.48 24.31
C TRP A 8 -22.35 -10.36 25.83
N SER A 9 -21.72 -9.30 26.35
CA SER A 9 -21.76 -8.95 27.78
C SER A 9 -22.67 -7.75 27.97
N THR A 10 -23.82 -8.01 28.59
CA THR A 10 -24.75 -7.03 29.13
C THR A 10 -24.13 -6.29 30.32
N ALA A 11 -24.03 -4.97 30.24
CA ALA A 11 -23.83 -4.11 31.40
C ALA A 11 -24.85 -2.96 31.34
N ALA A 12 -25.91 -3.11 32.14
CA ALA A 12 -26.87 -2.05 32.41
C ALA A 12 -26.19 -0.95 33.22
N ARG A 13 -26.32 0.30 32.80
CA ARG A 13 -25.97 1.46 33.61
C ARG A 13 -27.14 2.44 33.63
N THR A 14 -27.60 2.68 34.84
CA THR A 14 -28.71 3.51 35.28
C THR A 14 -28.47 5.00 34.99
N ILE A 15 -29.52 5.68 34.52
CA ILE A 15 -29.59 7.11 34.25
C ILE A 15 -30.19 7.82 35.48
N PRO A 16 -29.60 8.89 36.02
CA PRO A 16 -30.28 9.77 36.96
C PRO A 16 -30.98 10.93 36.24
N ASN A 17 -32.16 11.25 36.76
CA ASN A 17 -33.11 12.27 36.33
C ASN A 17 -32.78 13.63 37.00
N ARG A 18 -32.82 14.75 36.26
CA ARG A 18 -33.01 16.09 36.86
C ARG A 18 -33.54 17.13 35.86
N ALA A 19 -34.82 17.44 36.05
CA ALA A 19 -35.49 18.76 36.12
C ALA A 19 -35.18 19.91 35.12
N ALA A 20 -36.27 20.30 34.45
CA ALA A 20 -36.86 21.64 34.32
C ALA A 20 -36.11 22.78 33.58
N ALA A 21 -36.65 23.13 32.41
CA ALA A 21 -36.72 24.52 31.94
C ALA A 21 -38.00 24.74 31.12
N THR A 22 -38.77 25.75 31.52
CA THR A 22 -40.01 26.27 30.93
C THR A 22 -39.79 27.00 29.59
N PRO A 23 -40.69 26.87 28.61
CA PRO A 23 -40.87 27.87 27.55
C PRO A 23 -42.13 28.74 27.79
N PRO A 24 -42.15 30.02 27.38
CA PRO A 24 -43.33 30.86 27.49
C PRO A 24 -44.31 30.67 26.33
N ALA A 25 -45.54 31.10 26.62
CA ALA A 25 -46.78 30.98 25.87
C ALA A 25 -46.78 31.58 24.46
N ALA A 26 -47.51 30.93 23.56
CA ALA A 26 -48.20 31.60 22.45
C ALA A 26 -49.64 31.06 22.35
N THR A 27 -50.55 32.02 22.29
CA THR A 27 -52.00 31.94 22.45
C THR A 27 -52.75 31.22 21.32
N CYS A 28 -53.79 30.50 21.72
CA CYS A 28 -54.85 29.98 20.86
C CYS A 28 -55.71 31.12 20.27
N VAL A 29 -56.06 31.01 18.98
CA VAL A 29 -57.38 31.41 18.47
C VAL A 29 -57.87 30.35 17.50
N SER A 30 -58.92 29.64 17.91
CA SER A 30 -59.84 28.88 17.08
C SER A 30 -60.68 29.81 16.20
N ASN A 31 -61.08 29.42 14.99
CA ASN A 31 -62.43 28.90 14.73
C ASN A 31 -62.70 28.65 13.24
N ALA A 32 -63.73 27.83 13.02
CA ALA A 32 -64.62 27.78 11.85
C ALA A 32 -64.20 26.89 10.66
N SER A 33 -64.67 25.65 10.78
CA SER A 33 -65.30 24.82 9.74
C SER A 33 -65.84 25.55 8.50
N ARG A 34 -65.48 25.06 7.29
CA ARG A 34 -66.44 24.94 6.18
C ARG A 34 -65.97 24.03 5.03
N THR A 35 -66.66 22.90 4.93
CA THR A 35 -67.16 22.21 3.71
C THR A 35 -66.22 21.98 2.51
N TRP A 36 -65.96 20.70 2.29
CA TRP A 36 -65.52 20.08 1.04
C TRP A 36 -66.58 20.23 -0.07
N ARG A 37 -66.17 20.67 -1.27
CA ARG A 37 -66.74 20.27 -2.57
C ARG A 37 -65.63 20.29 -3.64
N PRO A 38 -65.54 19.26 -4.52
CA PRO A 38 -64.52 19.19 -5.55
C PRO A 38 -65.06 19.78 -6.87
N ALA A 39 -64.30 20.67 -7.49
CA ALA A 39 -64.35 20.93 -8.93
C ALA A 39 -63.13 21.75 -9.36
N ASP A 40 -62.71 21.50 -10.60
CA ASP A 40 -61.87 22.38 -11.42
C ASP A 40 -60.34 22.25 -11.30
N MET A 41 -59.90 21.11 -11.82
CA MET A 41 -58.73 20.97 -12.67
C MET A 41 -58.52 22.17 -13.61
N ARG A 42 -57.46 22.97 -13.38
CA ARG A 42 -56.75 23.76 -14.41
C ARG A 42 -55.45 24.37 -13.88
N LEU A 43 -54.35 23.70 -14.25
CA LEU A 43 -53.06 24.23 -14.69
C LEU A 43 -52.57 25.55 -14.07
N ARG A 44 -51.69 25.47 -13.06
CA ARG A 44 -50.67 26.50 -12.81
C ARG A 44 -49.29 25.85 -12.70
N LEU A 45 -48.53 26.12 -13.75
CA LEU A 45 -47.11 25.89 -13.95
C LEU A 45 -46.31 26.52 -12.80
N PHE A 46 -45.77 25.71 -11.90
CA PHE A 46 -44.64 26.11 -11.06
C PHE A 46 -43.46 25.22 -11.44
N ALA A 47 -42.45 25.86 -12.02
CA ALA A 47 -41.18 25.25 -12.35
C ALA A 47 -40.47 24.79 -11.07
N LEU A 48 -40.69 23.54 -10.68
CA LEU A 48 -39.73 22.78 -9.89
C LEU A 48 -38.68 22.23 -10.87
N LEU A 49 -37.67 23.05 -11.18
CA LEU A 49 -36.48 22.56 -11.85
C LEU A 49 -35.74 21.63 -10.89
N LEU A 50 -35.84 20.35 -11.24
CA LEU A 50 -35.08 19.19 -10.78
C LEU A 50 -33.82 19.52 -9.95
N ALA A 51 -33.94 19.51 -8.63
CA ALA A 51 -32.85 19.15 -7.73
C ALA A 51 -33.03 17.67 -7.33
N CYS A 52 -33.07 16.78 -8.32
CA CYS A 52 -33.11 15.34 -8.09
C CYS A 52 -31.88 14.69 -8.73
N CYS A 53 -30.94 14.33 -7.86
CA CYS A 53 -30.07 13.17 -7.99
C CYS A 53 -29.14 13.10 -9.21
N ALA A 54 -27.90 13.58 -9.04
CA ALA A 54 -26.75 13.02 -9.73
C ALA A 54 -25.65 12.58 -8.75
N PRO A 55 -25.91 11.63 -7.84
CA PRO A 55 -24.87 11.08 -6.96
C PRO A 55 -23.69 10.47 -7.74
N GLY A 56 -23.88 10.12 -9.03
CA GLY A 56 -22.83 9.58 -9.89
C GLY A 56 -21.82 10.60 -10.43
N VAL A 57 -22.19 11.88 -10.56
CA VAL A 57 -21.28 12.90 -11.15
C VAL A 57 -20.26 13.39 -10.12
N ALA A 58 -20.67 13.55 -8.86
CA ALA A 58 -19.78 13.94 -7.77
C ALA A 58 -18.72 12.86 -7.45
N GLY A 59 -19.09 11.57 -7.47
CA GLY A 59 -18.14 10.48 -7.24
C GLY A 59 -17.07 10.36 -8.35
N ALA A 60 -17.47 10.58 -9.61
CA ALA A 60 -16.54 10.55 -10.74
C ALA A 60 -15.58 11.75 -10.74
N SER A 61 -16.06 12.96 -10.38
CA SER A 61 -15.20 14.14 -10.27
C SER A 61 -14.17 13.98 -9.15
N GLU A 62 -14.58 13.51 -7.96
CA GLU A 62 -13.65 13.34 -6.87
C GLU A 62 -12.60 12.24 -7.12
N ALA A 63 -12.96 11.16 -7.82
CA ALA A 63 -12.02 10.12 -8.23
C ALA A 63 -10.98 10.66 -9.23
N SER A 64 -11.43 11.46 -10.21
CA SER A 64 -10.56 12.14 -11.17
C SER A 64 -9.60 13.12 -10.47
N GLU A 65 -10.12 13.93 -9.55
CA GLU A 65 -9.29 14.85 -8.76
C GLU A 65 -8.27 14.12 -7.88
N ARG A 66 -8.64 12.97 -7.28
CA ARG A 66 -7.68 12.10 -6.55
C ARG A 66 -6.57 11.60 -7.47
N ALA A 67 -6.93 11.06 -8.63
CA ALA A 67 -5.95 10.59 -9.60
C ALA A 67 -5.00 11.72 -10.04
N ALA A 68 -5.54 12.91 -10.36
CA ALA A 68 -4.74 14.06 -10.73
C ALA A 68 -3.77 14.50 -9.60
N ARG A 69 -4.23 14.49 -8.34
CA ARG A 69 -3.38 14.78 -7.18
C ARG A 69 -2.27 13.76 -7.00
N ASP A 70 -2.57 12.47 -7.17
CA ASP A 70 -1.57 11.41 -7.07
C ASP A 70 -0.50 11.55 -8.15
N LEU A 71 -0.90 11.79 -9.42
CA LEU A 71 0.04 12.03 -10.51
C LEU A 71 0.93 13.24 -10.24
N GLN A 72 0.35 14.37 -9.80
CA GLN A 72 1.12 15.56 -9.46
C GLN A 72 2.18 15.29 -8.37
N ARG A 73 1.86 14.46 -7.38
CA ARG A 73 2.79 14.10 -6.31
C ARG A 73 3.88 13.16 -6.77
N ILE A 74 3.53 12.19 -7.61
CA ILE A 74 4.50 11.30 -8.24
C ILE A 74 5.47 12.14 -9.08
N ASP A 75 4.95 13.04 -9.93
CA ASP A 75 5.75 13.94 -10.76
C ASP A 75 6.66 14.84 -9.91
N ALA A 76 6.16 15.39 -8.80
CA ALA A 76 6.96 16.19 -7.89
C ALA A 76 8.09 15.37 -7.23
N ALA A 77 7.82 14.12 -6.84
CA ALA A 77 8.82 13.23 -6.27
C ALA A 77 9.89 12.84 -7.31
N LEU A 78 9.47 12.59 -8.56
CA LEU A 78 10.37 12.29 -9.68
C LEU A 78 11.23 13.50 -10.05
N ALA A 79 10.65 14.70 -10.09
CA ALA A 79 11.40 15.93 -10.38
C ALA A 79 12.45 16.25 -9.31
N ALA A 80 12.21 15.86 -8.06
CA ALA A 80 13.17 15.98 -6.97
C ALA A 80 14.16 14.79 -6.88
N MET A 81 13.91 13.73 -7.65
CA MET A 81 14.74 12.53 -7.65
C MET A 81 16.07 12.85 -8.33
N PRO A 82 17.22 12.53 -7.70
CA PRO A 82 18.49 12.77 -8.35
C PRO A 82 18.62 11.94 -9.64
N ALA A 83 19.13 12.59 -10.69
CA ALA A 83 19.43 11.94 -11.96
C ALA A 83 20.52 10.86 -11.80
N GLN A 84 20.58 9.97 -12.79
CA GLN A 84 21.62 8.95 -12.88
C GLN A 84 23.03 9.58 -12.89
N ARG A 85 24.01 8.84 -12.37
CA ARG A 85 25.42 9.20 -12.36
C ARG A 85 26.19 8.36 -13.39
N PRO A 86 26.66 8.96 -14.51
CA PRO A 86 27.27 8.18 -15.58
C PRO A 86 28.49 7.37 -15.10
N GLY A 87 28.54 6.09 -15.46
CA GLY A 87 29.61 5.17 -15.07
C GLY A 87 29.54 4.68 -13.62
N ALA A 88 28.49 5.02 -12.87
CA ALA A 88 28.20 4.47 -11.55
C ALA A 88 26.81 3.83 -11.58
N VAL A 89 26.67 2.66 -10.95
CA VAL A 89 25.34 2.04 -10.81
C VAL A 89 24.54 2.81 -9.76
N ASP A 90 23.41 3.38 -10.17
CA ASP A 90 22.41 3.92 -9.25
C ASP A 90 21.28 2.91 -8.96
N LEU A 91 20.72 3.00 -7.76
CA LEU A 91 19.57 2.21 -7.35
C LEU A 91 18.35 3.09 -7.19
N TYR A 92 17.34 2.85 -8.01
CA TYR A 92 16.03 3.47 -7.91
C TYR A 92 15.06 2.54 -7.20
N VAL A 93 14.27 3.08 -6.27
CA VAL A 93 13.43 2.25 -5.39
C VAL A 93 11.97 2.68 -5.44
N VAL A 94 11.06 1.72 -5.55
CA VAL A 94 9.63 1.90 -5.36
C VAL A 94 9.16 1.04 -4.19
N GLY A 95 8.61 1.68 -3.16
CA GLY A 95 7.84 1.00 -2.11
C GLY A 95 6.34 1.05 -2.44
N PHE A 96 5.67 -0.09 -2.41
CA PHE A 96 4.23 -0.23 -2.72
C PHE A 96 3.50 -0.93 -1.56
N ALA A 97 2.66 -0.19 -0.83
CA ALA A 97 1.81 -0.74 0.24
C ALA A 97 0.37 -0.89 -0.26
N GLY A 98 -0.01 -2.11 -0.65
CA GLY A 98 -1.23 -2.38 -1.41
C GLY A 98 -2.51 -2.36 -0.60
N ASP A 99 -2.52 -2.93 0.61
CA ASP A 99 -3.71 -2.94 1.46
C ASP A 99 -3.72 -1.75 2.44
N GLY A 100 -4.77 -0.95 2.38
CA GLY A 100 -5.00 0.19 3.25
C GLY A 100 -5.82 -0.09 4.50
N ASN A 101 -6.20 -1.34 4.78
CA ASN A 101 -6.86 -1.71 6.03
C ASN A 101 -5.88 -1.71 7.20
N GLU A 102 -4.67 -2.23 7.01
CA GLU A 102 -3.66 -2.35 8.07
C GLU A 102 -2.51 -1.34 7.92
N GLN A 103 -2.01 -0.85 9.06
CA GLN A 103 -0.93 0.15 9.07
C GLN A 103 0.44 -0.44 8.70
N VAL A 104 0.63 -1.74 8.92
CA VAL A 104 1.88 -2.48 8.80
C VAL A 104 2.55 -2.31 7.44
N PHE A 105 1.80 -2.43 6.34
CA PHE A 105 2.35 -2.33 4.98
C PHE A 105 2.86 -0.91 4.70
N GLY A 106 2.05 0.09 5.08
CA GLY A 106 2.43 1.49 4.99
C GLY A 106 3.63 1.86 5.86
N ASN A 107 3.80 1.22 7.03
CA ASN A 107 4.98 1.39 7.89
C ASN A 107 6.23 0.85 7.22
N GLU A 108 6.16 -0.35 6.63
CA GLU A 108 7.29 -0.98 5.95
C GLU A 108 7.80 -0.16 4.77
N VAL A 109 6.92 0.32 3.88
CA VAL A 109 7.35 1.11 2.71
C VAL A 109 7.86 2.50 3.11
N ALA A 110 7.30 3.10 4.17
CA ALA A 110 7.80 4.35 4.71
C ALA A 110 9.20 4.16 5.32
N TYR A 111 9.40 3.05 6.05
CA TYR A 111 10.69 2.69 6.61
C TYR A 111 11.71 2.32 5.55
N LEU A 112 11.31 1.64 4.46
CA LEU A 112 12.18 1.33 3.33
C LEU A 112 12.86 2.61 2.80
N ARG A 113 12.11 3.70 2.64
CA ARG A 113 12.69 5.00 2.24
C ARG A 113 13.75 5.49 3.23
N THR A 114 13.47 5.42 4.53
CA THR A 114 14.43 5.81 5.58
C THR A 114 15.67 4.92 5.57
N LEU A 115 15.48 3.61 5.48
CA LEU A 115 16.53 2.60 5.42
C LEU A 115 17.44 2.83 4.21
N MET A 116 16.87 3.02 3.02
CA MET A 116 17.62 3.25 1.80
C MET A 116 18.43 4.54 1.87
N ALA A 117 17.84 5.62 2.40
CA ALA A 117 18.54 6.89 2.56
C ALA A 117 19.67 6.81 3.60
N GLN A 118 19.38 6.33 4.81
CA GLN A 118 20.31 6.41 5.94
C GLN A 118 21.35 5.29 5.94
N ARG A 119 20.93 4.05 5.72
CA ARG A 119 21.81 2.88 5.83
C ARG A 119 22.53 2.58 4.52
N HIS A 120 21.86 2.76 3.38
CA HIS A 120 22.38 2.37 2.07
C HIS A 120 22.85 3.55 1.21
N GLY A 121 22.91 4.77 1.76
CA GLY A 121 23.42 5.95 1.05
C GLY A 121 22.63 6.30 -0.21
N ASN A 122 21.37 5.88 -0.30
CA ASN A 122 20.51 6.01 -1.47
C ASN A 122 19.45 7.11 -1.28
N GLU A 123 19.90 8.25 -0.75
CA GLU A 123 19.03 9.39 -0.44
C GLU A 123 18.40 9.96 -1.72
N GLY A 124 17.11 10.32 -1.63
CA GLY A 124 16.36 10.94 -2.72
C GLY A 124 15.91 10.00 -3.85
N ARG A 125 16.36 8.74 -3.91
CA ARG A 125 16.03 7.77 -4.99
C ARG A 125 14.93 6.77 -4.64
N THR A 126 14.10 7.05 -3.63
CA THR A 126 13.00 6.16 -3.23
C THR A 126 11.65 6.87 -3.34
N LEU A 127 10.77 6.32 -4.16
CA LEU A 127 9.37 6.73 -4.30
C LEU A 127 8.47 5.75 -3.53
N VAL A 128 7.50 6.28 -2.78
CA VAL A 128 6.56 5.47 -1.99
C VAL A 128 5.13 5.70 -2.48
N LEU A 129 4.44 4.60 -2.77
CA LEU A 129 3.01 4.53 -3.03
C LEU A 129 2.37 3.73 -1.88
N ALA A 130 1.35 4.28 -1.21
CA ALA A 130 0.77 3.61 -0.05
C ALA A 130 -0.73 3.83 0.11
N ASN A 131 -1.46 2.73 0.28
CA ASN A 131 -2.82 2.73 0.83
C ASN A 131 -2.71 2.53 2.35
N ARG A 132 -3.45 3.31 3.15
CA ARG A 132 -3.32 3.33 4.62
C ARG A 132 -4.63 3.70 5.34
N PRO A 133 -4.86 3.23 6.58
CA PRO A 133 -6.05 3.59 7.33
C PRO A 133 -5.97 5.00 7.96
N ASP A 134 -4.77 5.56 8.13
CA ASP A 134 -4.54 6.90 8.69
C ASP A 134 -4.88 8.01 7.68
N ALA A 135 -5.96 8.77 7.96
CA ALA A 135 -6.45 9.85 7.11
C ALA A 135 -5.45 10.97 6.86
N ARG A 136 -4.64 11.34 7.86
CA ARG A 136 -3.71 12.44 7.73
C ARG A 136 -2.56 12.04 6.79
N ARG A 137 -2.02 10.84 6.96
CA ARG A 137 -0.93 10.34 6.12
C ARG A 137 -1.36 10.01 4.69
N ARG A 138 -2.62 9.61 4.48
CA ARG A 138 -3.19 9.44 3.13
C ARG A 138 -3.11 10.72 2.30
N GLU A 139 -3.27 11.86 2.94
CA GLU A 139 -3.21 13.14 2.24
C GLU A 139 -1.80 13.50 1.79
N ASP A 140 -0.73 12.83 2.23
CA ASP A 140 0.65 13.20 1.88
C ASP A 140 1.35 12.19 0.95
N THR A 141 0.75 11.02 0.71
CA THR A 141 1.37 9.93 -0.08
C THR A 141 0.45 9.54 -1.23
N PRO A 142 0.95 9.41 -2.48
CA PRO A 142 0.14 8.90 -3.58
C PRO A 142 -0.39 7.49 -3.28
N LEU A 143 -1.60 7.17 -3.74
CA LEU A 143 -2.20 5.86 -3.49
C LEU A 143 -1.45 4.75 -4.22
N ALA A 144 -1.39 3.58 -3.60
CA ALA A 144 -0.84 2.39 -4.21
C ALA A 144 -1.89 1.77 -5.16
N THR A 145 -1.90 2.23 -6.40
CA THR A 145 -2.71 1.66 -7.49
C THR A 145 -1.79 1.15 -8.61
N LEU A 146 -2.29 0.24 -9.46
CA LEU A 146 -1.52 -0.22 -10.62
C LEU A 146 -1.19 0.93 -11.58
N ASP A 147 -2.10 1.89 -11.75
CA ASP A 147 -1.87 3.02 -12.64
C ASP A 147 -0.82 3.99 -12.09
N ASN A 148 -0.86 4.28 -10.78
CA ASN A 148 0.18 5.07 -10.12
C ASN A 148 1.54 4.34 -10.13
N LEU A 149 1.54 3.01 -9.99
CA LEU A 149 2.77 2.20 -10.12
C LEU A 149 3.36 2.33 -11.52
N ARG A 150 2.55 2.18 -12.58
CA ARG A 150 2.99 2.36 -13.97
C ARG A 150 3.56 3.75 -14.21
N HIS A 151 2.88 4.78 -13.71
CA HIS A 151 3.33 6.17 -13.85
C HIS A 151 4.67 6.41 -13.15
N ALA A 152 4.81 5.92 -11.90
CA ALA A 152 6.06 5.99 -11.16
C ALA A 152 7.21 5.23 -11.86
N LEU A 153 6.94 4.03 -12.37
CA LEU A 153 7.94 3.23 -13.10
C LEU A 153 8.41 3.93 -14.38
N ALA A 154 7.49 4.50 -15.17
CA ALA A 154 7.83 5.24 -16.37
C ALA A 154 8.67 6.50 -16.05
N GLY A 155 8.33 7.22 -15.00
CA GLY A 155 9.10 8.38 -14.55
C GLY A 155 10.48 8.02 -14.01
N ILE A 156 10.61 6.91 -13.29
CA ILE A 156 11.91 6.39 -12.86
C ILE A 156 12.74 5.98 -14.06
N ALA A 157 12.15 5.25 -15.02
CA ALA A 157 12.83 4.84 -16.25
C ALA A 157 13.39 6.03 -17.04
N ALA A 158 12.70 7.17 -17.02
CA ALA A 158 13.17 8.41 -17.64
C ALA A 158 14.27 9.15 -16.84
N THR A 159 14.42 8.83 -15.56
CA THR A 159 15.39 9.46 -14.64
C THR A 159 16.68 8.64 -14.53
N MET A 160 16.56 7.32 -14.62
CA MET A 160 17.67 6.35 -14.59
C MET A 160 18.28 6.16 -15.98
N ASP A 161 19.45 5.53 -16.05
CA ASP A 161 19.96 4.91 -17.28
C ASP A 161 19.65 3.39 -17.24
N PRO A 162 18.73 2.87 -18.06
CA PRO A 162 18.38 1.44 -18.07
C PRO A 162 19.55 0.50 -18.36
N GLU A 163 20.62 1.00 -19.01
CA GLU A 163 21.84 0.23 -19.30
C GLU A 163 22.83 0.25 -18.14
N GLU A 164 22.75 1.20 -17.22
CA GLU A 164 23.67 1.33 -16.08
C GLU A 164 23.02 1.05 -14.71
N ASP A 165 21.72 1.24 -14.57
CA ASP A 165 21.10 1.32 -13.25
C ASP A 165 20.25 0.10 -12.90
N LEU A 166 19.79 0.07 -11.66
CA LEU A 166 18.97 -0.99 -11.08
C LEU A 166 17.69 -0.42 -10.48
N LEU A 167 16.57 -1.12 -10.69
CA LEU A 167 15.32 -0.86 -9.98
C LEU A 167 15.12 -1.87 -8.84
N LEU A 168 14.70 -1.41 -7.66
CA LEU A 168 14.14 -2.26 -6.61
C LEU A 168 12.66 -1.90 -6.38
N VAL A 169 11.79 -2.90 -6.47
CA VAL A 169 10.37 -2.78 -6.14
C VAL A 169 10.07 -3.64 -4.93
N TYR A 170 9.65 -3.01 -3.83
CA TYR A 170 9.19 -3.69 -2.63
C TYR A 170 7.67 -3.56 -2.52
N LEU A 171 6.96 -4.68 -2.66
CA LEU A 171 5.51 -4.75 -2.55
C LEU A 171 5.12 -5.41 -1.22
N ALA A 172 4.32 -4.74 -0.41
CA ALA A 172 3.81 -5.24 0.85
C ALA A 172 2.27 -5.17 0.86
N SER A 173 1.61 -6.31 1.05
CA SER A 173 0.15 -6.39 1.09
C SER A 173 -0.33 -7.75 1.62
N HIS A 174 -1.64 -7.92 1.77
CA HIS A 174 -2.26 -9.24 1.80
C HIS A 174 -2.14 -9.93 0.45
N GLY A 175 -2.10 -11.27 0.49
CA GLY A 175 -2.02 -12.12 -0.69
C GLY A 175 -3.13 -13.18 -0.71
N THR A 176 -3.61 -13.50 -1.90
CA THR A 176 -4.65 -14.53 -2.09
C THR A 176 -4.05 -15.85 -2.59
N ALA A 177 -4.74 -16.96 -2.37
CA ALA A 177 -4.33 -18.28 -2.89
C ALA A 177 -4.32 -18.37 -4.43
N ARG A 178 -4.80 -17.32 -5.13
CA ARG A 178 -4.65 -17.16 -6.58
C ARG A 178 -3.39 -16.36 -6.96
N HIS A 179 -2.48 -16.17 -6.01
CA HIS A 179 -1.22 -15.44 -6.15
C HIS A 179 -1.43 -13.98 -6.54
N GLN A 180 -2.43 -13.32 -5.94
CA GLN A 180 -2.73 -11.91 -6.20
C GLN A 180 -2.47 -11.08 -4.94
N LEU A 181 -2.00 -9.85 -5.09
CA LEU A 181 -1.93 -8.90 -3.97
C LEU A 181 -3.24 -8.15 -3.85
N ALA A 182 -3.75 -7.99 -2.62
CA ALA A 182 -4.83 -7.05 -2.36
C ALA A 182 -4.33 -5.63 -2.64
N VAL A 183 -5.14 -4.84 -3.33
CA VAL A 183 -4.86 -3.44 -3.62
C VAL A 183 -6.12 -2.65 -3.34
N GLY A 184 -6.18 -1.98 -2.20
CA GLY A 184 -7.40 -1.34 -1.75
C GLY A 184 -7.16 -0.22 -0.76
N GLN A 185 -7.99 0.81 -0.85
CA GLN A 185 -8.05 1.89 0.11
C GLN A 185 -9.46 1.91 0.70
N PRO A 186 -9.63 1.64 2.01
CA PRO A 186 -10.94 1.60 2.66
C PRO A 186 -11.84 2.78 2.30
N GLY A 187 -13.05 2.48 1.84
CA GLY A 187 -14.06 3.46 1.43
C GLY A 187 -13.86 4.07 0.04
N LEU A 188 -12.76 3.76 -0.67
CA LEU A 188 -12.49 4.30 -2.01
C LEU A 188 -12.52 3.23 -3.11
N PHE A 189 -11.71 2.18 -2.99
CA PHE A 189 -11.63 1.11 -3.98
C PHE A 189 -11.05 -0.17 -3.38
N GLU A 190 -11.32 -1.29 -4.06
CA GLU A 190 -10.70 -2.59 -3.80
C GLU A 190 -10.50 -3.32 -5.13
N THR A 191 -9.28 -3.80 -5.36
CA THR A 191 -8.88 -4.54 -6.55
C THR A 191 -7.72 -5.46 -6.21
N PHE A 192 -7.15 -6.12 -7.23
CA PHE A 192 -6.05 -7.05 -7.08
C PHE A 192 -4.95 -6.79 -8.11
N LEU A 193 -3.70 -6.91 -7.68
CA LEU A 193 -2.54 -6.94 -8.58
C LEU A 193 -2.11 -8.39 -8.83
N LYS A 194 -2.15 -8.80 -10.09
CA LYS A 194 -1.67 -10.12 -10.54
C LYS A 194 -0.17 -10.09 -10.89
N PRO A 195 0.53 -11.24 -10.83
CA PRO A 195 1.94 -11.32 -11.22
C PRO A 195 2.19 -10.87 -12.66
N THR A 196 1.31 -11.24 -13.59
CA THR A 196 1.42 -10.85 -15.00
C THR A 196 1.20 -9.35 -15.22
N GLN A 197 0.38 -8.69 -14.40
CA GLN A 197 0.19 -7.24 -14.49
C GLN A 197 1.43 -6.49 -14.00
N LEU A 198 2.08 -6.99 -12.94
CA LEU A 198 3.34 -6.45 -12.46
C LEU A 198 4.45 -6.64 -13.50
N ARG A 199 4.55 -7.84 -14.09
CA ARG A 199 5.47 -8.13 -15.20
C ARG A 199 5.30 -7.13 -16.35
N VAL A 200 4.07 -6.96 -16.83
CA VAL A 200 3.76 -6.01 -17.92
C VAL A 200 4.13 -4.57 -17.53
N ALA A 201 3.80 -4.12 -16.32
CA ALA A 201 4.14 -2.77 -15.88
C ALA A 201 5.66 -2.50 -15.84
N LEU A 202 6.45 -3.50 -15.45
CA LEU A 202 7.92 -3.40 -15.41
C LEU A 202 8.52 -3.45 -16.83
N ASP A 203 7.96 -4.26 -17.73
CA ASP A 203 8.41 -4.37 -19.12
C ASP A 203 8.03 -3.12 -19.94
N ASP A 204 6.81 -2.60 -19.77
CA ASP A 204 6.34 -1.37 -20.43
C ASP A 204 7.20 -0.16 -20.04
N ALA A 205 7.75 -0.15 -18.82
CA ALA A 205 8.70 0.87 -18.36
C ALA A 205 10.10 0.73 -18.99
N GLY A 206 10.40 -0.38 -19.67
CA GLY A 206 11.70 -0.60 -20.32
C GLY A 206 12.86 -0.80 -19.34
N ILE A 207 12.61 -1.31 -18.13
CA ILE A 207 13.62 -1.50 -17.09
C ILE A 207 14.09 -2.97 -17.08
N PRO A 208 15.28 -3.28 -17.63
CA PRO A 208 15.70 -4.66 -17.86
C PRO A 208 16.29 -5.31 -16.61
N ARG A 209 16.80 -4.53 -15.65
CA ARG A 209 17.48 -5.03 -14.45
C ARG A 209 16.73 -4.58 -13.21
N ARG A 210 16.24 -5.55 -12.45
CA ARG A 210 15.30 -5.28 -11.36
C ARG A 210 15.38 -6.30 -10.24
N VAL A 211 15.11 -5.83 -9.04
CA VAL A 211 14.89 -6.62 -7.84
C VAL A 211 13.43 -6.44 -7.46
N VAL A 212 12.68 -7.53 -7.36
CA VAL A 212 11.26 -7.52 -6.98
C VAL A 212 11.08 -8.30 -5.69
N ILE A 213 10.68 -7.61 -4.63
CA ILE A 213 10.48 -8.18 -3.31
C ILE A 213 8.98 -8.16 -3.00
N VAL A 214 8.37 -9.33 -2.78
CA VAL A 214 6.93 -9.48 -2.55
C VAL A 214 6.68 -10.00 -1.13
N SER A 215 6.29 -9.09 -0.24
CA SER A 215 5.89 -9.38 1.14
C SER A 215 4.38 -9.62 1.23
N ALA A 216 3.96 -10.87 0.99
CA ALA A 216 2.55 -11.28 1.05
C ALA A 216 2.38 -12.80 1.19
N CYS A 217 1.18 -13.23 1.60
CA CYS A 217 0.76 -14.63 1.52
C CYS A 217 0.81 -15.13 0.07
N TYR A 218 1.20 -16.40 -0.14
CA TYR A 218 1.25 -17.03 -1.47
C TYR A 218 2.17 -16.31 -2.48
N SER A 219 3.08 -15.45 -1.99
CA SER A 219 3.92 -14.57 -2.82
C SER A 219 4.89 -15.33 -3.74
N GLY A 220 5.26 -16.56 -3.39
CA GLY A 220 6.03 -17.46 -4.26
C GLY A 220 5.39 -17.67 -5.64
N GLY A 221 4.07 -17.47 -5.78
CA GLY A 221 3.40 -17.51 -7.08
C GLY A 221 3.71 -16.35 -8.02
N PHE A 222 4.42 -15.31 -7.57
CA PHE A 222 4.93 -14.24 -8.43
C PHE A 222 6.18 -14.66 -9.21
N ILE A 223 6.96 -15.63 -8.71
CA ILE A 223 8.23 -16.04 -9.30
C ILE A 223 8.08 -16.47 -10.77
N PRO A 224 7.15 -17.37 -11.17
CA PRO A 224 7.09 -17.85 -12.55
C PRO A 224 6.81 -16.76 -13.59
N ALA A 225 6.13 -15.67 -13.21
CA ALA A 225 5.80 -14.57 -14.11
C ALA A 225 6.92 -13.52 -14.21
N LEU A 226 7.82 -13.47 -13.22
CA LEU A 226 8.84 -12.44 -13.09
C LEU A 226 10.26 -12.96 -13.36
N GLN A 227 10.53 -14.25 -13.18
CA GLN A 227 11.86 -14.83 -13.35
C GLN A 227 12.39 -14.64 -14.77
N ASP A 228 13.59 -14.08 -14.86
CA ASP A 228 14.44 -14.01 -16.05
C ASP A 228 15.87 -13.63 -15.63
N ALA A 229 16.81 -13.56 -16.57
CA ALA A 229 18.19 -13.18 -16.27
C ALA A 229 18.30 -11.76 -15.68
N GLY A 230 17.37 -10.87 -16.01
CA GLY A 230 17.32 -9.48 -15.59
C GLY A 230 16.55 -9.24 -14.29
N THR A 231 16.05 -10.28 -13.61
CA THR A 231 15.18 -10.12 -12.45
C THR A 231 15.63 -10.98 -11.27
N ILE A 232 15.79 -10.37 -10.10
CA ILE A 232 15.83 -11.07 -8.81
C ILE A 232 14.44 -11.01 -8.21
N VAL A 233 13.87 -12.14 -7.80
CA VAL A 233 12.57 -12.20 -7.13
C VAL A 233 12.74 -12.75 -5.72
N LEU A 234 12.37 -11.98 -4.70
CA LEU A 234 12.35 -12.41 -3.30
C LEU A 234 10.91 -12.43 -2.79
N THR A 235 10.52 -13.48 -2.09
CA THR A 235 9.12 -13.67 -1.67
C THR A 235 9.04 -14.06 -0.20
N ALA A 236 8.04 -13.54 0.51
CA ALA A 236 7.85 -13.80 1.95
C ALA A 236 7.32 -15.21 2.26
N ALA A 237 6.70 -15.88 1.29
CA ALA A 237 6.13 -17.20 1.47
C ALA A 237 6.17 -18.01 0.18
N ARG A 238 6.18 -19.34 0.32
CA ARG A 238 5.98 -20.26 -0.79
C ARG A 238 4.59 -20.07 -1.43
N HIS A 239 4.48 -20.41 -2.71
CA HIS A 239 3.26 -20.20 -3.51
C HIS A 239 1.96 -20.78 -2.91
N ASP A 240 2.04 -21.81 -2.07
CA ASP A 240 0.91 -22.48 -1.39
C ASP A 240 0.91 -22.25 0.15
N ARG A 241 1.66 -21.27 0.64
CA ARG A 241 1.79 -20.93 2.07
C ARG A 241 1.37 -19.50 2.37
N THR A 242 0.87 -19.26 3.58
CA THR A 242 0.65 -17.92 4.12
C THR A 242 1.94 -17.31 4.68
N SER A 243 2.02 -15.99 4.74
CA SER A 243 2.99 -15.23 5.55
C SER A 243 2.27 -14.65 6.79
N PHE A 244 3.03 -14.07 7.73
CA PHE A 244 2.49 -13.67 9.04
C PHE A 244 2.99 -12.29 9.50
N GLY A 245 2.37 -11.78 10.57
CA GLY A 245 2.71 -10.49 11.19
C GLY A 245 1.97 -9.28 10.61
N CYS A 246 0.85 -9.48 9.93
CA CYS A 246 0.08 -8.41 9.28
C CYS A 246 -1.14 -7.92 10.07
N GLY A 247 -1.23 -8.21 11.38
CA GLY A 247 -2.37 -7.81 12.22
C GLY A 247 -2.22 -6.41 12.81
N ASP A 248 -3.32 -5.85 13.34
CA ASP A 248 -3.39 -4.47 13.87
C ASP A 248 -2.42 -4.16 15.02
N THR A 249 -1.94 -5.18 15.73
CA THR A 249 -0.98 -5.05 16.84
C THR A 249 0.47 -5.15 16.40
N GLU A 250 0.72 -5.49 15.13
CA GLU A 250 2.06 -5.68 14.59
C GLU A 250 2.50 -4.41 13.86
N SER A 251 3.72 -3.96 14.13
CA SER A 251 4.27 -2.79 13.46
C SER A 251 4.88 -3.09 12.11
N ALA A 252 5.42 -4.30 11.93
CA ALA A 252 5.97 -4.86 10.69
C ALA A 252 5.57 -6.35 10.55
N THR A 253 5.43 -6.84 9.32
CA THR A 253 5.29 -8.27 9.04
C THR A 253 6.53 -9.04 9.49
N TYR A 254 6.41 -10.36 9.69
CA TYR A 254 7.56 -11.16 10.13
C TYR A 254 8.69 -11.10 9.09
N PHE A 255 8.33 -11.14 7.81
CA PHE A 255 9.28 -11.01 6.72
C PHE A 255 9.85 -9.59 6.60
N GLY A 256 9.01 -8.55 6.63
CA GLY A 256 9.44 -7.16 6.55
C GLY A 256 10.35 -6.76 7.71
N ARG A 257 10.05 -7.21 8.94
CA ARG A 257 10.95 -7.04 10.10
C ARG A 257 12.28 -7.75 9.88
N ALA A 258 12.24 -9.03 9.53
CA ALA A 258 13.44 -9.83 9.39
C ALA A 258 14.34 -9.36 8.23
N LEU A 259 13.75 -8.88 7.14
CA LEU A 259 14.48 -8.38 5.97
C LEU A 259 14.89 -6.91 6.12
N LEU A 260 13.95 -5.98 6.27
CA LEU A 260 14.22 -4.54 6.24
C LEU A 260 14.87 -4.08 7.55
N VAL A 261 14.25 -4.39 8.69
CA VAL A 261 14.67 -3.86 9.99
C VAL A 261 15.92 -4.55 10.49
N GLU A 262 15.97 -5.87 10.37
CA GLU A 262 17.10 -6.63 10.89
C GLU A 262 18.16 -6.90 9.82
N GLY A 263 17.78 -7.57 8.72
CA GLY A 263 18.71 -8.08 7.72
C GLY A 263 19.49 -7.01 6.97
N MET A 264 18.80 -6.00 6.43
CA MET A 264 19.40 -4.93 5.61
C MET A 264 20.19 -3.91 6.44
N ASN A 265 19.97 -3.84 7.75
CA ASN A 265 20.84 -3.09 8.66
C ASN A 265 22.16 -3.79 8.99
N ARG A 266 22.36 -5.05 8.58
CA ARG A 266 23.62 -5.78 8.79
C ARG A 266 24.68 -5.35 7.77
N ASP A 267 25.89 -5.87 7.93
CA ASP A 267 27.02 -5.57 7.04
C ASP A 267 27.10 -6.47 5.78
N GLY A 268 25.99 -7.10 5.36
CA GLY A 268 25.91 -7.94 4.15
C GLY A 268 25.15 -7.29 2.99
N GLY A 269 25.12 -7.97 1.84
CA GLY A 269 24.28 -7.57 0.71
C GLY A 269 22.81 -7.96 0.91
N LEU A 270 21.94 -7.61 -0.03
CA LEU A 270 20.52 -7.93 0.00
C LEU A 270 20.28 -9.44 0.06
N LEU A 271 21.07 -10.24 -0.66
CA LEU A 271 20.93 -11.71 -0.61
C LEU A 271 21.36 -12.28 0.75
N ASP A 272 22.36 -11.70 1.42
CA ASP A 272 22.72 -12.08 2.78
C ASP A 272 21.62 -11.69 3.77
N ALA A 273 21.05 -10.49 3.62
CA ALA A 273 19.91 -10.01 4.38
C ALA A 273 18.69 -10.93 4.21
N PHE A 274 18.45 -11.42 2.98
CA PHE A 274 17.38 -12.37 2.70
C PHE A 274 17.63 -13.74 3.35
N GLN A 275 18.85 -14.27 3.28
CA GLN A 275 19.18 -15.54 3.98
C GLN A 275 19.07 -15.39 5.50
N TYR A 276 19.45 -14.24 6.04
CA TYR A 276 19.18 -13.90 7.44
C TYR A 276 17.68 -13.88 7.72
N ALA A 277 16.88 -13.21 6.88
CA ALA A 277 15.45 -13.10 7.05
C ALA A 277 14.76 -14.46 7.04
N ARG A 278 15.13 -15.37 6.12
CA ARG A 278 14.62 -16.76 6.10
C ARG A 278 14.81 -17.48 7.41
N ARG A 279 15.98 -17.34 8.05
CA ARG A 279 16.27 -17.97 9.34
C ARG A 279 15.44 -17.36 10.47
N GLN A 280 15.29 -16.04 10.50
CA GLN A 280 14.50 -15.38 11.55
C GLN A 280 13.00 -15.64 11.42
N VAL A 281 12.47 -15.62 10.19
CA VAL A 281 11.07 -15.98 9.90
C VAL A 281 10.80 -17.41 10.38
N ALA A 282 11.62 -18.38 9.95
CA ALA A 282 11.45 -19.78 10.38
C ALA A 282 11.57 -19.95 11.90
N ARG A 283 12.48 -19.22 12.55
CA ARG A 283 12.62 -19.23 14.01
C ARG A 283 11.37 -18.68 14.69
N ARG A 284 10.86 -17.54 14.23
CA ARG A 284 9.68 -16.89 14.82
C ARG A 284 8.43 -17.74 14.63
N GLU A 285 8.19 -18.22 13.42
CA GLU A 285 7.06 -19.11 13.11
C GLU A 285 7.09 -20.39 13.94
N LYS A 286 8.28 -20.97 14.17
CA LYS A 286 8.43 -22.11 15.07
C LYS A 286 8.06 -21.78 16.52
N MET A 287 8.46 -20.61 17.03
CA MET A 287 8.09 -20.16 18.37
C MET A 287 6.57 -19.98 18.51
N ASP A 288 5.94 -19.44 17.46
CA ASP A 288 4.50 -19.16 17.42
C ASP A 288 3.67 -20.37 16.97
N ARG A 289 4.31 -21.53 16.73
CA ARG A 289 3.70 -22.80 16.29
C ARG A 289 2.89 -22.67 14.99
N LEU A 290 3.39 -21.85 14.08
CA LEU A 290 2.81 -21.62 12.77
C LEU A 290 3.39 -22.60 11.74
N THR A 291 2.61 -22.89 10.71
CA THR A 291 3.13 -23.60 9.53
C THR A 291 4.17 -22.70 8.85
N PRO A 292 5.39 -23.18 8.58
CA PRO A 292 6.43 -22.34 7.99
C PRO A 292 6.00 -21.72 6.65
N SER A 293 6.24 -20.41 6.50
CA SER A 293 5.96 -19.69 5.25
C SER A 293 6.94 -20.08 4.13
N GLU A 294 8.17 -20.47 4.48
CA GLU A 294 9.25 -20.84 3.57
C GLU A 294 9.57 -19.73 2.53
N PRO A 295 10.11 -18.56 2.93
CA PRO A 295 10.44 -17.50 1.98
C PRO A 295 11.39 -18.01 0.88
N GLN A 296 11.12 -17.62 -0.38
CA GLN A 296 11.80 -18.13 -1.57
C GLN A 296 12.54 -17.01 -2.33
N MET A 297 13.61 -17.39 -3.03
CA MET A 297 14.35 -16.50 -3.94
C MET A 297 14.52 -17.17 -5.31
N ASP A 298 14.42 -16.36 -6.35
CA ASP A 298 14.88 -16.62 -7.70
C ASP A 298 15.86 -15.52 -8.11
N VAL A 299 16.96 -15.86 -8.78
CA VAL A 299 18.09 -14.94 -8.99
C VAL A 299 18.52 -14.96 -10.45
N GLY A 300 18.11 -13.94 -11.19
CA GLY A 300 18.64 -13.62 -12.51
C GLY A 300 20.11 -13.20 -12.45
N SER A 301 20.94 -13.76 -13.34
CA SER A 301 22.39 -13.51 -13.39
C SER A 301 22.75 -12.06 -13.63
N ASP A 302 22.01 -11.38 -14.52
CA ASP A 302 22.33 -10.03 -14.98
C ASP A 302 21.91 -9.01 -13.92
N ALA A 303 20.75 -9.23 -13.29
CA ALA A 303 20.34 -8.47 -12.11
C ALA A 303 21.30 -8.66 -10.93
N LEU A 304 21.79 -9.89 -10.69
CA LEU A 304 22.75 -10.16 -9.63
C LEU A 304 24.06 -9.41 -9.84
N ALA A 305 24.62 -9.46 -11.05
CA ALA A 305 25.83 -8.74 -11.38
C ALA A 305 25.66 -7.22 -11.13
N ARG A 306 24.51 -6.67 -11.54
CA ARG A 306 24.21 -5.25 -11.34
C ARG A 306 24.01 -4.87 -9.87
N LEU A 307 23.29 -5.70 -9.10
CA LEU A 307 23.09 -5.51 -7.67
C LEU A 307 24.43 -5.52 -6.92
N GLN A 308 25.30 -6.48 -7.20
CA GLN A 308 26.62 -6.56 -6.58
C GLN A 308 27.51 -5.36 -6.92
N ALA A 309 27.44 -4.86 -8.16
CA ALA A 309 28.14 -3.65 -8.56
C ALA A 309 27.66 -2.41 -7.79
N TRP A 310 26.35 -2.25 -7.61
CA TRP A 310 25.79 -1.20 -6.76
C TRP A 310 26.25 -1.34 -5.30
N GLU A 311 26.12 -2.55 -4.72
CA GLU A 311 26.50 -2.81 -3.33
C GLU A 311 27.98 -2.57 -3.05
N ALA A 312 28.86 -2.86 -4.01
CA ALA A 312 30.29 -2.61 -3.91
C ALA A 312 30.63 -1.10 -3.90
N GLY A 313 29.80 -0.27 -4.54
CA GLY A 313 29.95 1.18 -4.59
C GLY A 313 29.17 1.94 -3.51
N ALA A 314 28.23 1.28 -2.83
CA ALA A 314 27.34 1.92 -1.85
C ALA A 314 28.07 2.29 -0.56
N GLN A 315 27.94 3.55 -0.14
CA GLN A 315 28.43 4.00 1.17
C GLN A 315 27.41 3.62 2.25
N ARG A 316 27.83 2.82 3.22
CA ARG A 316 26.98 2.46 4.34
C ARG A 316 26.98 3.52 5.42
N GLY A 317 25.80 3.99 5.76
CA GLY A 317 25.59 4.84 6.91
C GLY A 317 25.25 4.07 8.20
N PRO A 318 24.83 4.77 9.26
CA PRO A 318 24.45 4.15 10.52
C PRO A 318 23.23 3.22 10.35
N VAL A 319 23.00 2.37 11.34
CA VAL A 319 21.78 1.55 11.44
C VAL A 319 20.56 2.49 11.48
N ALA A 320 19.60 2.25 10.58
CA ALA A 320 18.36 3.02 10.52
C ALA A 320 17.37 2.47 11.57
N ALA A 321 17.04 3.27 12.58
CA ALA A 321 16.08 2.88 13.62
C ALA A 321 14.68 2.69 13.03
N TYR A 322 14.00 1.60 13.42
CA TYR A 322 12.61 1.36 13.04
C TYR A 322 11.68 2.17 13.96
N PRO A 323 10.89 3.12 13.44
CA PRO A 323 10.19 4.10 14.28
C PRO A 323 8.86 3.59 14.85
N HIS A 324 8.54 2.31 14.65
CA HIS A 324 7.26 1.72 15.04
C HIS A 324 7.43 0.55 16.03
N ASP A 325 8.60 0.40 16.65
CA ASP A 325 8.82 -0.52 17.77
C ASP A 325 8.13 -0.05 19.06
#